data_AF-A0A496BN63-F1
#
_entry.id   AF-A0A496BN63-F1
#
_cell.length_a   1.000
_cell.length_b   1.000
_cell.length_c   1.000
_cell.angle_alpha   90.00
_cell.angle_beta   90.00
_cell.angle_gamma   90.00
#
_symmetry.space_group_name_H-M   'P 1'
#
loop_
_entity.id
_entity.type
_entity.pdbx_description
1 polymer ?
#
loop_
_entity_poly.entity_id
_entity_poly.type
_entity_poly.pdbx_seq_one_letter_code
_entity_poly.pdbx_strand_id
1 'polypeptide(L)'
;MSIKQKIMENMTLACYYEDLGKAQVNFRKKIQEECGVSLATASRWVNGKIIPRKSDREKIAGIIGRPVEELFPNPKEVENPV
;
A
#
# COMPACT_ATOMS: atom_id res chain seq x y z
N MET A 1 -20.07 -8.51 13.82
CA MET A 1 -18.92 -7.79 13.21
C MET A 1 -18.43 -6.73 14.20
N SER A 2 -17.13 -6.67 14.47
CA SER A 2 -16.57 -5.76 15.47
C SER A 2 -16.26 -4.38 14.85
N ILE A 3 -16.50 -3.29 15.57
CA ILE A 3 -16.20 -1.90 15.14
C ILE A 3 -14.74 -1.77 14.68
N LYS A 4 -13.82 -2.53 15.29
CA LYS A 4 -12.42 -2.58 14.88
C LYS A 4 -12.21 -3.07 13.45
N GLN A 5 -12.96 -4.08 12.99
CA GLN A 5 -12.89 -4.57 11.60
C GLN A 5 -13.39 -3.52 10.61
N LYS A 6 -14.47 -2.80 10.95
CA LYS A 6 -15.07 -1.78 10.07
C LYS A 6 -14.21 -0.51 9.96
N ILE A 7 -13.44 -0.17 10.99
CA ILE A 7 -12.47 0.95 10.95
C ILE A 7 -11.23 0.56 10.13
N MET A 8 -10.77 -0.69 10.24
CA MET A 8 -9.64 -1.21 9.45
C MET A 8 -9.94 -1.31 7.95
N GLU A 9 -11.20 -1.51 7.55
CA GLU A 9 -11.59 -1.56 6.13
C GLU A 9 -11.44 -0.21 5.40
N ASN A 10 -11.48 0.92 6.12
CA ASN A 10 -11.43 2.26 5.52
C ASN A 10 -10.01 2.88 5.47
N MET A 11 -8.97 2.18 5.93
CA MET A 11 -7.60 2.73 6.07
C MET A 11 -6.55 2.05 5.18
N THR A 12 -6.96 1.20 4.25
CA THR A 12 -6.01 0.47 3.39
C THR A 12 -5.31 1.38 2.38
N LEU A 13 -4.16 0.93 1.86
CA LEU A 13 -3.46 1.62 0.76
C LEU A 13 -4.38 1.86 -0.44
N ALA A 14 -5.30 0.93 -0.74
CA ALA A 14 -6.22 1.07 -1.86
C ALA A 14 -7.23 2.19 -1.63
N CYS A 15 -7.83 2.27 -0.44
CA CYS A 15 -8.73 3.37 -0.07
C CYS A 15 -8.02 4.72 -0.14
N TYR A 16 -6.82 4.81 0.45
CA TYR A 16 -6.01 6.03 0.35
C TYR A 16 -5.75 6.42 -1.11
N TYR A 17 -5.41 5.45 -1.95
CA TYR A 17 -5.14 5.68 -3.35
C TYR A 17 -6.39 6.15 -4.13
N GLU A 18 -7.55 5.60 -3.85
CA GLU A 18 -8.83 6.04 -4.45
C GLU A 18 -9.14 7.51 -4.11
N ASP A 19 -8.90 7.92 -2.87
CA ASP A 19 -9.15 9.30 -2.39
C ASP A 19 -8.23 10.36 -3.02
N LEU A 20 -7.10 9.97 -3.62
CA LEU A 20 -6.13 10.90 -4.21
C LEU A 20 -6.64 11.59 -5.49
N GLY A 21 -7.65 11.07 -6.16
CA GLY A 21 -8.16 11.60 -7.43
C GLY A 21 -7.04 11.83 -8.47
N LYS A 22 -6.82 13.09 -8.89
CA LYS A 22 -5.77 13.43 -9.88
C LYS A 22 -4.35 13.17 -9.38
N ALA A 23 -4.11 13.15 -8.07
CA ALA A 23 -2.79 12.92 -7.49
C ALA A 23 -2.33 11.45 -7.59
N GLN A 24 -3.22 10.53 -7.97
CA GLN A 24 -2.91 9.11 -8.18
C GLN A 24 -1.73 8.87 -9.13
N VAL A 25 -1.61 9.67 -10.19
CA VAL A 25 -0.51 9.53 -11.16
C VAL A 25 0.84 9.81 -10.50
N ASN A 26 0.94 10.90 -9.75
CA ASN A 26 2.18 11.29 -9.07
C ASN A 26 2.52 10.35 -7.93
N PHE A 27 1.50 9.90 -7.18
CA PHE A 27 1.72 8.95 -6.09
C PHE A 27 2.27 7.61 -6.57
N ARG A 28 1.75 7.05 -7.68
CA ARG A 28 2.30 5.82 -8.27
C ARG A 28 3.74 5.98 -8.74
N LYS A 29 4.08 7.12 -9.36
CA LYS A 29 5.47 7.44 -9.74
C LYS A 29 6.38 7.54 -8.53
N LYS A 30 5.90 8.16 -7.45
CA LYS A 30 6.66 8.23 -6.19
C LYS A 30 6.94 6.84 -5.61
N ILE A 31 5.95 5.93 -5.61
CA ILE A 31 6.19 4.53 -5.21
C ILE A 31 7.22 3.85 -6.12
N GLN A 32 7.11 4.04 -7.44
CA GLN A 32 8.06 3.49 -8.41
C GLN A 32 9.49 3.92 -8.09
N GLU A 33 9.72 5.21 -7.88
CA GLU A 33 11.03 5.81 -7.62
C GLU A 33 11.60 5.37 -6.27
N GLU A 34 10.84 5.50 -5.19
CA GLU A 34 11.30 5.22 -3.82
C GLU A 34 11.51 3.72 -3.56
N CYS A 35 10.68 2.87 -4.19
CA CYS A 35 10.78 1.42 -4.01
C CYS A 35 11.63 0.75 -5.10
N GLY A 36 12.03 1.46 -6.16
CA GLY A 36 12.82 0.91 -7.26
C GLY A 36 12.10 -0.19 -8.04
N VAL A 37 10.77 -0.07 -8.21
CA VAL A 37 9.93 -1.07 -8.89
C VAL A 37 9.36 -0.52 -10.19
N SER A 38 8.77 -1.38 -11.03
CA SER A 38 8.06 -0.91 -12.24
C SER A 38 6.74 -0.20 -11.91
N LEU A 39 6.27 0.70 -12.80
CA LEU A 39 4.93 1.30 -12.68
C LEU A 39 3.80 0.26 -12.66
N ALA A 40 3.97 -0.85 -13.37
CA ALA A 40 3.01 -1.94 -13.37
C ALA A 40 2.94 -2.61 -11.98
N THR A 41 4.10 -2.81 -11.34
CA THR A 41 4.19 -3.34 -9.97
C THR A 41 3.55 -2.37 -8.97
N ALA A 42 3.94 -1.09 -9.00
CA ALA A 42 3.33 -0.06 -8.15
C ALA A 42 1.81 0.03 -8.34
N SER A 43 1.33 -0.08 -9.59
CA SER A 43 -0.11 -0.12 -9.88
C SER A 43 -0.80 -1.34 -9.26
N ARG A 44 -0.21 -2.55 -9.35
CA ARG A 44 -0.78 -3.73 -8.71
C ARG A 44 -0.85 -3.58 -7.18
N TRP A 45 0.12 -2.92 -6.56
CA TRP A 45 0.14 -2.66 -5.12
C TRP A 45 -0.97 -1.70 -4.68
N VAL A 46 -1.06 -0.51 -5.30
CA VAL A 46 -2.05 0.49 -4.90
C VAL A 46 -3.50 0.08 -5.20
N ASN A 47 -3.70 -0.88 -6.11
CA ASN A 47 -5.02 -1.48 -6.37
C ASN A 47 -5.28 -2.75 -5.53
N GLY A 48 -4.41 -3.07 -4.56
CA GLY A 48 -4.58 -4.21 -3.66
C GLY A 48 -4.45 -5.60 -4.33
N LYS A 49 -3.94 -5.68 -5.57
CA LYS A 49 -3.80 -6.96 -6.30
C LYS A 49 -2.64 -7.81 -5.78
N ILE A 50 -1.58 -7.17 -5.30
CA ILE A 50 -0.38 -7.81 -4.76
C ILE A 50 0.01 -7.05 -3.49
N ILE A 51 0.34 -7.79 -2.43
CA ILE A 51 0.88 -7.21 -1.20
C ILE A 51 2.40 -6.98 -1.39
N PRO A 52 2.93 -5.76 -1.20
CA PRO A 52 4.38 -5.50 -1.27
C PRO A 52 5.16 -6.27 -0.20
N ARG A 53 6.48 -6.41 -0.37
CA ARG A 53 7.37 -6.97 0.68
C ARG A 53 7.48 -6.00 1.85
N LYS A 54 7.93 -6.50 3.01
CA LYS A 54 8.01 -5.72 4.26
C LYS A 54 8.71 -4.36 4.09
N SER A 55 9.90 -4.35 3.51
CA SER A 55 10.68 -3.12 3.28
C SER A 55 9.95 -2.10 2.40
N ASP A 56 9.20 -2.57 1.40
CA ASP A 56 8.44 -1.69 0.51
C ASP A 56 7.20 -1.13 1.21
N ARG A 57 6.54 -1.94 2.06
CA ARG A 57 5.42 -1.47 2.87
C ARG A 57 5.85 -0.36 3.82
N GLU A 58 7.01 -0.49 4.45
CA GLU A 58 7.60 0.53 5.33
C GLU A 58 7.90 1.84 4.58
N LYS A 59 8.46 1.75 3.37
CA LYS A 59 8.66 2.92 2.50
C LYS A 59 7.34 3.60 2.13
N ILE A 60 6.36 2.83 1.68
CA ILE A 60 5.03 3.35 1.27
C ILE A 60 4.33 4.02 2.46
N ALA A 61 4.41 3.41 3.64
CA ALA A 61 3.93 3.99 4.90
C ALA A 61 4.61 5.32 5.22
N GLY A 62 5.93 5.41 5.05
CA GLY A 62 6.69 6.65 5.19
C GLY A 62 6.28 7.74 4.19
N ILE A 63 5.98 7.38 2.94
CA ILE A 63 5.50 8.32 1.92
C ILE A 63 4.15 8.92 2.32
N ILE A 64 3.25 8.11 2.89
CA ILE A 64 1.89 8.52 3.29
C ILE A 64 1.88 9.20 4.67
N GLY A 65 2.86 8.91 5.52
CA GLY A 65 2.90 9.36 6.91
C GLY A 65 1.93 8.61 7.82
N ARG A 66 1.70 7.32 7.55
CA ARG A 66 0.79 6.46 8.33
C ARG A 66 1.46 5.15 8.73
N PRO A 67 1.01 4.49 9.81
CA PRO A 67 1.50 3.16 10.19
C PRO A 67 1.30 2.10 9.10
N VAL A 68 2.22 1.15 9.03
CA VAL A 68 2.16 0.03 8.06
C VAL A 68 0.89 -0.80 8.29
N GLU A 69 0.51 -1.00 9.54
CA GLU A 69 -0.62 -1.83 9.97
C GLU A 69 -1.97 -1.21 9.58
N GLU A 70 -2.04 0.12 9.46
CA GLU A 70 -3.22 0.80 8.94
C GLU A 70 -3.38 0.54 7.44
N LEU A 71 -2.30 0.72 6.68
CA LEU A 71 -2.31 0.62 5.22
C LEU A 71 -2.38 -0.84 4.73
N PHE A 72 -1.89 -1.78 5.54
CA PHE A 72 -1.78 -3.20 5.24
C PHE A 72 -2.28 -4.04 6.42
N PRO A 73 -3.59 -4.05 6.74
CA PRO A 73 -4.16 -4.66 7.95
C PRO A 73 -4.12 -6.19 8.01
N ASN A 74 -3.67 -6.86 6.94
CA ASN A 74 -3.59 -8.30 6.89
C ASN A 74 -2.40 -8.74 5.99
N PRO A 75 -1.16 -8.48 6.42
CA PRO A 75 0.01 -8.93 5.68
C PRO A 75 0.10 -10.43 5.93
N LYS A 76 -0.54 -11.25 5.10
CA LYS A 76 -0.06 -12.62 4.95
C LYS A 76 1.37 -12.46 4.44
N GLU A 77 2.35 -12.63 5.33
CA GLU A 77 3.76 -12.57 4.99
C GLU A 77 4.01 -13.63 3.94
N VAL A 78 4.08 -13.22 2.68
CA VAL A 78 4.58 -14.08 1.62
C VAL A 78 6.09 -14.04 1.78
N GLU A 79 6.60 -14.83 2.74
CA GLU A 79 7.99 -15.25 2.74
C GLU A 79 8.20 -16.02 1.43
N ASN A 80 8.75 -15.37 0.41
CA ASN A 80 9.30 -16.11 -0.72
C ASN A 80 10.67 -16.62 -0.28
N PRO A 81 10.89 -17.95 -0.22
CA PRO A 81 12.24 -18.48 -0.10
C PRO A 81 13.00 -18.14 -1.39
N VAL A 82 14.28 -17.83 -1.20
CA VAL A 82 15.27 -17.47 -2.23
C VAL A 82 15.37 -18.55 -3.30
#